data_AF-A0A7X5DHS5-F1
#
_entry.id   AF-A0A7X5DHS5-F1
#
_cell.length_a   1.000
_cell.length_b   1.000
_cell.length_c   1.000
_cell.angle_alpha   90.00
_cell.angle_beta   90.00
_cell.angle_gamma   90.00
#
_symmetry.space_group_name_H-M   'P 1'
#
loop_
_entity.id
_entity.type
_entity.pdbx_description
1 polymer ?
#
loop_
_entity_poly.entity_id
_entity_poly.type
_entity_poly.pdbx_seq_one_letter_code
_entity_poly.pdbx_strand_id
1 'polypeptide(L)'
;MAELDVRERFLARFAEPLPGAARRRIVIWHDADGEFEEAFDAMAAEAEAGASLGGERPLRFAKAEDGSLFATKRLLAREDAESDFAVYRR
;
A
#
# COMPACT_ATOMS: atom_id res chain seq x y z
N MET A 1 -10.40 1.66 -19.68
CA MET A 1 -9.41 0.58 -19.83
C MET A 1 -8.05 0.88 -19.20
N ALA A 2 -7.76 2.10 -18.70
CA ALA A 2 -6.47 2.42 -18.08
C ALA A 2 -6.40 2.15 -16.56
N GLU A 3 -7.51 2.30 -15.84
CA GLU A 3 -7.56 2.30 -14.37
C GLU A 3 -7.30 0.92 -13.72
N LEU A 4 -7.82 -0.14 -14.35
CA LEU A 4 -7.58 -1.53 -13.94
C LEU A 4 -6.09 -1.90 -14.06
N ASP A 5 -5.40 -1.42 -15.10
CA ASP A 5 -3.97 -1.72 -15.31
C ASP A 5 -3.09 -1.09 -14.21
N VAL A 6 -3.42 0.13 -13.75
CA VAL A 6 -2.67 0.78 -12.66
C VAL A 6 -2.85 0.02 -11.35
N ARG A 7 -4.09 -0.37 -11.02
CA ARG A 7 -4.40 -1.17 -9.83
C ARG A 7 -3.65 -2.51 -9.84
N GLU A 8 -3.72 -3.25 -10.93
CA GLU A 8 -3.08 -4.56 -11.06
C GLU A 8 -1.55 -4.44 -10.99
N ARG A 9 -0.96 -3.45 -11.68
CA ARG A 9 0.49 -3.19 -11.61
C ARG A 9 0.94 -2.70 -10.24
N PHE A 10 0.06 -2.04 -9.48
CA PHE A 10 0.34 -1.66 -8.11
C PHE A 10 0.40 -2.90 -7.20
N LEU A 11 -0.62 -3.75 -7.25
CA LEU A 11 -0.68 -4.98 -6.46
C LEU A 11 0.39 -6.00 -6.85
N ALA A 12 0.74 -6.08 -8.14
CA ALA A 12 1.81 -6.96 -8.63
C ALA A 12 3.15 -6.71 -7.94
N ARG A 13 3.45 -5.46 -7.55
CA ARG A 13 4.66 -5.13 -6.78
C ARG A 13 4.71 -5.85 -5.44
N PHE A 14 3.59 -6.19 -4.82
CA PHE A 14 3.57 -6.93 -3.56
C PHE A 14 3.68 -8.44 -3.74
N ALA A 15 3.33 -8.95 -4.93
CA ALA A 15 3.49 -10.36 -5.29
C ALA A 15 4.93 -10.75 -5.63
N GLU A 16 5.79 -9.77 -6.00
CA GLU A 16 7.20 -10.05 -6.26
C GLU A 16 7.92 -10.64 -5.03
N PRO A 17 8.90 -11.54 -5.20
CA PRO A 17 9.70 -12.04 -4.09
C PRO A 17 10.45 -10.88 -3.40
N LEU A 18 10.63 -10.98 -2.08
CA LEU A 18 11.44 -10.04 -1.33
C LEU A 18 12.93 -10.27 -1.64
N PRO A 19 13.71 -9.23 -1.94
CA PRO A 19 15.13 -9.40 -2.23
C PRO A 19 15.94 -9.67 -0.95
N GLY A 20 16.79 -10.68 -0.99
CA GLY A 20 17.79 -10.95 0.06
C GLY A 20 17.17 -11.19 1.44
N ALA A 21 17.61 -10.44 2.45
CA ALA A 21 17.12 -10.52 3.83
C ALA A 21 16.00 -9.51 4.13
N ALA A 22 15.35 -8.94 3.10
CA ALA A 22 14.22 -8.05 3.31
C ALA A 22 13.06 -8.81 3.98
N ARG A 23 12.51 -8.21 5.04
CA ARG A 23 11.39 -8.78 5.81
C ARG A 23 10.01 -8.40 5.27
N ARG A 24 9.92 -7.25 4.58
CA ARG A 24 8.67 -6.68 4.07
C ARG A 24 8.94 -5.71 2.93
N ARG A 25 7.89 -5.34 2.21
CA ARG A 25 7.89 -4.35 1.14
C ARG A 25 6.99 -3.17 1.50
N ILE A 26 7.53 -1.96 1.33
CA ILE A 26 6.80 -0.71 1.48
C ILE A 26 6.80 -0.05 0.09
N VAL A 27 5.63 0.10 -0.52
CA VAL A 27 5.47 0.81 -1.79
C VAL A 27 4.81 2.15 -1.48
N ILE A 28 5.48 3.24 -1.88
CA ILE A 28 4.94 4.58 -1.78
C ILE A 28 4.48 4.98 -3.18
N TRP A 29 3.18 5.17 -3.34
CA TRP A 29 2.57 5.68 -4.56
C TRP A 29 2.38 7.19 -4.43
N HIS A 30 2.96 7.94 -5.36
CA HIS A 30 2.81 9.39 -5.42
C HIS A 30 1.88 9.72 -6.59
N ASP A 31 0.70 10.23 -6.30
CA ASP A 31 -0.34 10.56 -7.26
C ASP A 31 -0.70 12.04 -7.15
N ALA A 32 -0.03 12.87 -7.96
CA ALA A 32 -0.19 14.32 -7.89
C ALA A 32 -1.60 14.77 -8.32
N ASP A 33 -2.22 14.03 -9.25
CA ASP A 33 -3.50 14.39 -9.85
C ASP A 33 -4.69 13.79 -9.07
N GLY A 34 -4.44 12.74 -8.28
CA GLY A 34 -5.43 12.09 -7.43
C GLY A 34 -6.33 11.08 -8.16
N GLU A 35 -5.95 10.69 -9.39
CA GLU A 35 -6.73 9.79 -10.24
C GLU A 35 -6.81 8.36 -9.68
N PHE A 36 -5.90 7.98 -8.79
CA PHE A 36 -5.82 6.66 -8.17
C PHE A 36 -6.42 6.61 -6.75
N GLU A 37 -6.90 7.74 -6.23
CA GLU A 37 -7.38 7.81 -4.85
C GLU A 37 -8.56 6.88 -4.58
N GLU A 38 -9.58 6.91 -5.45
CA GLU A 38 -10.78 6.07 -5.30
C GLU A 38 -10.46 4.58 -5.39
N ALA A 39 -9.57 4.20 -6.32
CA ALA A 39 -9.10 2.83 -6.46
C ALA A 39 -8.29 2.38 -5.22
N PHE A 40 -7.49 3.27 -4.64
CA PHE A 40 -6.76 3.02 -3.42
C PHE A 40 -7.69 2.80 -2.22
N ASP A 41 -8.71 3.63 -2.07
CA ASP A 41 -9.71 3.51 -1.01
C ASP A 41 -10.54 2.22 -1.14
N ALA A 42 -10.92 1.85 -2.36
CA ALA A 42 -11.61 0.58 -2.61
C ALA A 42 -10.73 -0.61 -2.18
N MET A 43 -9.44 -0.61 -2.52
CA MET A 43 -8.51 -1.64 -2.08
C MET A 43 -8.32 -1.66 -0.56
N ALA A 44 -8.22 -0.50 0.08
CA ALA A 44 -8.10 -0.41 1.53
C ALA A 44 -9.32 -1.05 2.22
N ALA A 45 -10.54 -0.73 1.75
CA ALA A 45 -11.78 -1.31 2.27
C ALA A 45 -11.87 -2.83 2.02
N GLU A 46 -11.47 -3.29 0.84
CA GLU A 46 -11.38 -4.72 0.51
C GLU A 46 -10.42 -5.46 1.45
N ALA A 47 -9.24 -4.89 1.74
CA ALA A 47 -8.26 -5.46 2.66
C ALA A 47 -8.79 -5.50 4.12
N GLU A 48 -9.48 -4.45 4.56
CA GLU A 48 -10.15 -4.42 5.87
C GLU A 48 -11.27 -5.47 5.97
N ALA A 49 -11.97 -5.74 4.86
CA ALA A 49 -12.95 -6.81 4.76
C ALA A 49 -12.32 -8.22 4.71
N GLY A 50 -11.00 -8.33 4.77
CA GLY A 50 -10.26 -9.59 4.79
C GLY A 50 -9.89 -10.14 3.41
N ALA A 51 -10.02 -9.34 2.34
CA ALA A 51 -9.49 -9.73 1.04
C ALA A 51 -7.96 -9.79 1.09
N SER A 52 -7.38 -10.88 0.59
CA SER A 52 -5.93 -11.00 0.43
C SER A 52 -5.52 -10.19 -0.80
N LEU A 53 -5.24 -8.90 -0.57
CA LEU A 53 -4.67 -8.01 -1.58
C LEU A 53 -3.16 -7.97 -1.41
N GLY A 54 -2.42 -8.28 -2.48
CA GLY A 54 -1.00 -8.59 -2.35
C GLY A 54 -0.79 -10.06 -1.98
N GLY A 55 0.44 -10.55 -2.14
CA GLY A 55 0.78 -11.98 -2.08
C GLY A 55 0.57 -12.62 -0.70
N GLU A 56 1.48 -13.49 -0.30
CA GLU A 56 1.30 -14.28 0.94
C GLU A 56 1.46 -13.47 2.25
N ARG A 57 1.86 -12.19 2.17
CA ARG A 57 2.12 -11.33 3.33
C ARG A 57 0.97 -10.36 3.57
N PRO A 58 0.62 -10.04 4.84
CA PRO A 58 -0.41 -9.06 5.14
C PRO A 58 -0.07 -7.70 4.50
N LEU A 59 -1.02 -7.13 3.75
CA LEU A 59 -0.88 -5.80 3.15
C LEU A 59 -1.73 -4.79 3.90
N ARG A 60 -1.10 -3.70 4.36
CA ARG A 60 -1.78 -2.57 4.99
C ARG A 60 -1.74 -1.33 4.12
N PHE A 61 -2.83 -0.58 4.14
CA PHE A 61 -2.99 0.66 3.40
C PHE A 61 -2.86 1.86 4.34
N ALA A 62 -2.15 2.90 3.91
CA ALA A 62 -2.00 4.14 4.66
C ALA A 62 -1.96 5.35 3.72
N LYS A 63 -2.72 6.40 4.03
CA LYS A 63 -2.62 7.69 3.34
C LYS A 63 -1.65 8.61 4.07
N ALA A 64 -0.62 9.07 3.36
CA ALA A 64 0.40 10.01 3.81
C ALA A 64 0.04 11.42 3.31
N GLU A 65 -0.88 12.07 4.01
CA GLU A 65 -1.37 13.42 3.74
C GLU A 65 -0.77 14.41 4.74
N ASP A 66 -0.87 15.69 4.42
CA ASP A 66 -0.48 16.76 5.33
C ASP A 66 -1.34 16.68 6.62
N GLY A 67 -0.69 16.30 7.73
CA GLY A 67 -1.32 16.03 9.02
C GLY A 67 -1.20 14.59 9.51
N SER A 68 -1.05 13.60 8.60
CA SER A 68 -0.91 12.18 8.98
C SER A 68 0.54 11.67 8.93
N LEU A 69 1.48 12.43 8.34
CA LEU A 69 2.88 12.01 8.13
C LEU A 69 3.57 11.43 9.37
N PHE A 70 3.36 12.02 10.55
CA PHE A 70 3.95 11.51 11.78
C PHE A 70 3.36 10.16 12.19
N ALA A 71 2.03 10.01 12.10
CA ALA A 71 1.34 8.77 12.39
C ALA A 71 1.75 7.68 11.39
N THR A 72 1.80 7.98 10.10
CA THR A 72 2.25 7.05 9.06
C THR A 72 3.70 6.62 9.29
N LYS A 73 4.61 7.55 9.61
CA LYS A 73 6.00 7.20 9.95
C LYS A 73 6.08 6.30 11.19
N ARG A 74 5.29 6.59 12.23
CA ARG A 74 5.26 5.79 13.46
C ARG A 74 4.71 4.38 13.18
N LEU A 75 3.63 4.26 12.42
CA LEU A 75 3.04 2.99 12.01
C LEU A 75 4.08 2.12 11.30
N LEU A 76 4.71 2.67 10.26
CA LEU A 76 5.72 1.98 9.45
C LEU A 76 6.95 1.60 10.26
N ALA A 77 7.45 2.48 11.13
CA ALA A 77 8.74 2.29 11.77
C ALA A 77 8.68 1.54 13.12
N ARG A 78 7.52 1.52 13.79
CA ARG A 78 7.42 1.08 15.20
C ARG A 78 6.25 0.16 15.52
N GLU A 79 5.10 0.32 14.88
CA GLU A 79 3.89 -0.40 15.30
C GLU A 79 3.71 -1.71 14.56
N ASP A 80 4.07 -1.74 13.28
CA ASP A 80 4.00 -2.96 12.50
C ASP A 80 5.23 -3.05 11.60
N ALA A 81 6.03 -4.09 11.85
CA ALA A 81 7.29 -4.39 11.19
C ALA A 81 7.23 -5.60 10.26
N GLU A 82 6.09 -6.29 10.22
CA GLU A 82 5.92 -7.59 9.55
C GLU A 82 5.04 -7.47 8.30
N SER A 83 4.07 -6.55 8.30
CA SER A 83 3.20 -6.31 7.15
C SER A 83 3.92 -5.57 6.03
N ASP A 84 3.51 -5.87 4.80
CA ASP A 84 3.76 -5.03 3.63
C ASP A 84 2.87 -3.78 3.71
N PHE A 85 3.34 -2.67 3.14
CA PHE A 85 2.62 -1.39 3.21
C PHE A 85 2.45 -0.76 1.83
N ALA A 86 1.20 -0.40 1.54
CA ALA A 86 0.80 0.48 0.48
C ALA A 86 0.61 1.88 1.07
N VAL A 87 1.50 2.81 0.74
CA VAL A 87 1.43 4.19 1.20
C VAL A 87 1.02 5.07 0.03
N TYR A 88 -0.14 5.71 0.12
CA TYR A 88 -0.61 6.66 -0.88
C TYR A 88 -0.26 8.08 -0.47
N ARG A 89 0.24 8.88 -1.40
CA ARG A 89 0.53 10.30 -1.22
C ARG A 89 0.01 11.06 -2.43
N ARG A 90 -0.71 12.14 -2.15
CA ARG A 90 -1.06 13.16 -3.13
C ARG A 90 0.04 14.24 -3.20
#